data_AF-R7FW24-F1
#
_entry.id   AF-R7FW24-F1
#
_cell.length_a   1.000
_cell.length_b   1.000
_cell.length_c   1.000
_cell.angle_alpha   90.00
_cell.angle_beta   90.00
_cell.angle_gamma   90.00
#
_symmetry.space_group_name_H-M   'P 1'
#
loop_
_entity.id
_entity.type
_entity.pdbx_description
1 polymer ?
#
loop_
_entity_poly.entity_id
_entity_poly.type
_entity_poly.pdbx_seq_one_letter_code
_entity_poly.pdbx_strand_id
1 'polypeptide(L)'
;MATGKKGSSAPAGEQKQKKPAYEVHIDKTFDDPGKSLRAVASMTIGDFAVHGIKLFQNENGTFVSMPAIPYKDANGETKYNDIFHPITVEARGELGKAIVAAYNQELATEQTTEQTEAPAQTMQQM
;
A
#
# COMPACT_ATOMS: atom_id res chain seq x y z
N MET A 1 -34.87 5.49 -44.12
CA MET A 1 -36.14 4.97 -43.57
C MET A 1 -35.80 3.67 -42.85
N ALA A 2 -35.47 3.70 -41.56
CA ALA A 2 -36.35 3.75 -40.37
C ALA A 2 -36.75 2.36 -39.84
N THR A 3 -36.69 2.26 -38.51
CA THR A 3 -37.07 1.17 -37.57
C THR A 3 -35.96 0.16 -37.22
N GLY A 4 -35.56 -0.10 -35.97
CA GLY A 4 -35.94 0.40 -34.64
C GLY A 4 -36.18 -0.73 -33.62
N LYS A 5 -35.52 -0.65 -32.43
CA LYS A 5 -35.69 -1.43 -31.16
C LYS A 5 -35.29 -2.93 -31.20
N LYS A 6 -34.72 -3.57 -30.17
CA LYS A 6 -34.65 -3.45 -28.69
C LYS A 6 -33.44 -4.34 -28.27
N GLY A 7 -32.49 -3.95 -27.41
CA GLY A 7 -32.61 -3.87 -25.95
C GLY A 7 -31.92 -5.07 -25.25
N SER A 8 -31.09 -4.76 -24.25
CA SER A 8 -30.37 -5.64 -23.29
C SER A 8 -29.20 -6.46 -23.84
N SER A 9 -27.99 -6.38 -23.29
CA SER A 9 -27.69 -6.53 -21.86
C SER A 9 -26.39 -5.84 -21.42
N ALA A 10 -26.48 -4.98 -20.40
CA ALA A 10 -25.52 -4.94 -19.30
C ALA A 10 -26.19 -5.63 -18.09
N PRO A 11 -25.50 -6.03 -17.00
CA PRO A 11 -24.06 -6.02 -16.74
C PRO A 11 -23.52 -7.42 -16.34
N ALA A 12 -22.33 -7.78 -16.78
CA ALA A 12 -21.70 -9.03 -16.34
C ALA A 12 -20.97 -8.83 -15.01
N GLY A 13 -21.66 -9.18 -13.92
CA GLY A 13 -21.10 -9.94 -12.82
C GLY A 13 -20.01 -9.27 -12.00
N GLU A 14 -20.43 -8.59 -10.95
CA GLU A 14 -19.67 -8.33 -9.75
C GLU A 14 -19.23 -9.68 -9.12
N GLN A 15 -18.07 -10.19 -9.50
CA GLN A 15 -17.49 -11.34 -8.83
C GLN A 15 -16.85 -10.85 -7.52
N LYS A 16 -17.60 -10.97 -6.43
CA LYS A 16 -17.10 -10.97 -5.05
C LYS A 16 -16.09 -12.10 -4.90
N GLN A 17 -14.86 -11.87 -5.30
CA GLN A 17 -13.74 -12.73 -4.98
C GLN A 17 -13.58 -12.67 -3.46
N LYS A 18 -13.70 -13.83 -2.78
CA LYS A 18 -13.35 -13.95 -1.36
C LYS A 18 -11.90 -13.49 -1.25
N LYS A 19 -11.70 -12.24 -0.84
CA LYS A 19 -10.37 -11.70 -0.57
C LYS A 19 -9.69 -12.69 0.36
N PRO A 20 -8.43 -13.09 0.11
CA PRO A 20 -7.65 -13.65 1.20
C PRO A 20 -7.73 -12.64 2.35
N ALA A 21 -7.92 -13.11 3.57
CA ALA A 21 -7.95 -12.27 4.76
C ALA A 21 -6.53 -11.75 4.99
N TYR A 22 -6.13 -10.76 4.19
CA TYR A 22 -4.93 -10.00 4.39
C TYR A 22 -5.30 -8.58 4.77
N GLU A 23 -4.55 -8.06 5.73
CA GLU A 23 -4.68 -6.68 6.20
C GLU A 23 -3.33 -6.01 6.01
N VAL A 24 -3.33 -4.78 5.52
CA VAL A 24 -2.11 -4.02 5.26
C VAL A 24 -2.14 -2.79 6.15
N HIS A 25 -1.05 -2.58 6.88
CA HIS A 25 -0.83 -1.41 7.72
C HIS A 25 0.42 -0.68 7.25
N ILE A 26 0.35 0.65 7.28
CA ILE A 26 1.53 1.49 7.05
C ILE A 26 2.17 1.74 8.40
N ASP A 27 3.39 1.26 8.58
CA ASP A 27 4.13 1.45 9.84
C ASP A 27 4.74 2.85 9.91
N LYS A 28 5.18 3.36 8.75
CA LYS A 28 5.85 4.66 8.66
C LYS A 28 5.79 5.24 7.26
N THR A 29 5.47 6.52 7.16
CA THR A 29 5.57 7.33 5.94
C THR A 29 6.87 8.15 5.93
N PHE A 30 7.34 8.51 4.74
CA PHE A 30 8.55 9.29 4.50
C PHE A 30 8.28 10.30 3.38
N ASP A 31 8.44 11.59 3.67
CA ASP A 31 8.27 12.67 2.70
C ASP A 31 9.60 13.41 2.43
N ASP A 32 10.67 12.65 2.20
CA ASP A 32 11.96 13.23 1.83
C ASP A 32 12.00 13.49 0.30
N PRO A 33 12.16 14.73 -0.18
CA PRO A 33 12.21 15.05 -1.61
C PRO A 33 13.42 14.45 -2.34
N GLY A 34 14.45 14.02 -1.59
CA GLY A 34 15.64 13.37 -2.14
C GLY A 34 15.66 11.84 -2.08
N LYS A 35 14.62 11.19 -1.51
CA LYS A 35 14.57 9.73 -1.38
C LYS A 35 13.41 9.14 -2.16
N SER A 36 13.68 7.97 -2.73
CA SER A 36 12.65 7.17 -3.39
C SER A 36 11.78 6.41 -2.39
N LEU A 37 12.25 6.14 -1.16
CA LEU A 37 11.45 5.47 -0.14
C LEU A 37 10.34 6.39 0.38
N ARG A 38 9.09 5.95 0.28
CA ARG A 38 7.91 6.70 0.70
C ARG A 38 7.19 6.10 1.90
N ALA A 39 7.21 4.77 2.02
CA ALA A 39 6.63 4.14 3.20
C ALA A 39 7.26 2.79 3.51
N VAL A 40 7.13 2.38 4.77
CA VAL A 40 7.32 1.01 5.21
C VAL A 40 5.96 0.50 5.66
N ALA A 41 5.60 -0.68 5.18
CA ALA A 41 4.34 -1.34 5.43
C ALA A 41 4.56 -2.72 6.02
N SER A 42 3.56 -3.16 6.77
CA SER A 42 3.42 -4.50 7.30
C SER A 42 2.11 -5.09 6.80
N MET A 43 2.10 -6.40 6.60
CA MET A 43 0.93 -7.13 6.13
C MET A 43 0.68 -8.34 7.01
N THR A 44 -0.56 -8.51 7.44
CA THR A 44 -1.05 -9.69 8.15
C THR A 44 -1.75 -10.59 7.15
N ILE A 45 -1.48 -11.89 7.16
CA ILE A 45 -2.14 -12.91 6.34
C ILE A 45 -2.57 -14.03 7.28
N GLY A 46 -3.86 -14.11 7.63
CA GLY A 46 -4.33 -15.04 8.66
C GLY A 46 -3.57 -14.84 9.97
N ASP A 47 -2.88 -15.87 10.46
CA ASP A 47 -2.10 -15.83 11.71
C ASP A 47 -0.62 -15.44 11.51
N PHE A 48 -0.24 -15.00 10.30
CA PHE A 48 1.14 -14.63 9.96
C PHE A 48 1.27 -13.13 9.75
N ALA A 49 2.35 -12.54 10.28
CA ALA A 49 2.71 -11.15 10.04
C ALA A 49 4.00 -11.06 9.20
N VAL A 50 3.98 -10.20 8.20
CA VAL A 50 5.11 -9.91 7.31
C VAL A 50 5.44 -8.43 7.47
N HIS A 51 6.63 -8.17 8.00
CA HIS A 51 7.14 -6.82 8.21
C HIS A 51 8.18 -6.44 7.17
N GLY A 52 8.40 -5.13 7.00
CA GLY A 52 9.52 -4.62 6.21
C GLY A 52 9.24 -4.59 4.70
N ILE A 53 7.98 -4.56 4.31
CA ILE A 53 7.60 -4.27 2.93
C ILE A 53 7.82 -2.77 2.69
N LYS A 54 8.50 -2.40 1.62
CA LYS A 54 8.89 -1.01 1.36
C LYS A 54 8.18 -0.47 0.12
N LEU A 55 7.56 0.69 0.26
CA LEU A 55 6.99 1.43 -0.86
C LEU A 55 7.96 2.50 -1.32
N PHE A 56 8.30 2.46 -2.60
CA PHE A 56 9.15 3.44 -3.25
C PHE A 56 8.39 4.18 -4.34
N GLN A 57 8.76 5.43 -4.60
CA GLN A 57 8.20 6.26 -5.66
C GLN A 57 9.33 6.91 -6.44
N ASN A 58 9.34 6.65 -7.74
CA ASN A 58 10.26 7.24 -8.71
C ASN A 58 9.45 7.97 -9.80
N GLU A 59 10.14 8.61 -10.76
CA GLU A 59 9.52 9.26 -11.92
C GLU A 59 8.64 8.31 -12.76
N ASN A 60 8.98 7.02 -12.78
CA ASN A 60 8.25 5.97 -13.49
C ASN A 60 7.03 5.42 -12.70
N GLY A 61 6.78 5.93 -11.49
CA GLY A 61 5.67 5.54 -10.63
C GLY A 61 6.09 4.89 -9.31
N THR A 62 5.08 4.41 -8.58
CA THR A 62 5.22 3.79 -7.26
C THR A 62 5.39 2.27 -7.38
N PHE A 63 6.38 1.72 -6.69
CA PHE A 63 6.69 0.29 -6.67
C PHE A 63 6.91 -0.23 -5.25
N VAL A 64 6.60 -1.50 -5.04
CA VAL A 64 6.79 -2.19 -3.76
C VAL A 64 8.02 -3.10 -3.85
N SER A 65 8.89 -3.00 -2.85
CA SER A 65 9.99 -3.93 -2.62
C SER A 65 9.64 -4.87 -1.46
N MET A 66 9.89 -6.16 -1.68
CA MET A 66 9.65 -7.21 -0.70
C MET A 66 10.70 -7.20 0.41
N PRO A 67 10.41 -7.74 1.60
CA PRO A 67 11.39 -7.88 2.67
C PRO A 67 12.47 -8.89 2.26
N ALA A 68 13.73 -8.47 2.34
CA ALA A 68 14.88 -9.26 1.91
C ALA A 68 15.98 -9.28 2.98
N ILE A 69 16.66 -10.42 3.09
CA ILE A 69 17.85 -10.59 3.94
C ILE A 69 19.12 -10.61 3.09
N PRO A 70 20.18 -9.88 3.50
CA PRO A 70 21.48 -10.00 2.88
C PRO A 70 22.12 -11.35 3.23
N TYR A 71 22.74 -12.00 2.25
CA TYR A 71 23.61 -13.14 2.43
C TYR A 71 24.91 -12.93 1.65
N LYS A 72 26.00 -13.51 2.14
CA LYS A 72 27.29 -13.51 1.42
C LYS A 72 27.40 -14.79 0.61
N ASP A 73 27.66 -14.63 -0.68
CA ASP A 73 27.94 -15.76 -1.57
C ASP A 73 29.37 -16.31 -1.32
N ALA A 74 29.70 -17.45 -1.90
CA ALA A 74 31.04 -18.05 -1.85
C ALA A 74 32.13 -17.11 -2.40
N ASN A 75 31.76 -16.17 -3.27
CA ASN A 75 32.64 -15.14 -3.83
C ASN A 75 32.79 -13.90 -2.93
N GLY A 76 32.12 -13.86 -1.76
CA GLY A 76 32.16 -12.71 -0.84
C GLY A 76 31.23 -11.55 -1.21
N GLU A 77 30.49 -11.66 -2.31
CA GLU A 77 29.50 -10.65 -2.73
C GLU A 77 28.24 -10.70 -1.85
N THR A 78 27.74 -9.52 -1.47
CA THR A 78 26.49 -9.42 -0.70
C THR A 78 25.32 -9.46 -1.68
N LYS A 79 24.55 -10.54 -1.62
CA LYS A 79 23.31 -10.73 -2.36
C LYS A 79 22.13 -10.59 -1.41
N TYR A 80 20.96 -10.27 -1.95
CA TYR A 80 19.73 -10.16 -1.18
C TYR A 80 18.80 -11.27 -1.61
N ASN A 81 18.24 -12.00 -0.66
CA ASN A 81 17.20 -12.98 -0.92
C ASN A 81 15.89 -12.51 -0.30
N ASP A 82 14.82 -12.51 -1.09
CA ASP A 82 13.50 -12.14 -0.62
C ASP A 82 13.00 -13.21 0.37
N ILE A 83 12.61 -12.78 1.57
CA ILE A 83 12.07 -13.66 2.62
C ILE A 83 10.62 -14.01 2.30
N PHE A 84 9.88 -13.04 1.76
CA PHE A 84 8.48 -13.17 1.41
C PHE A 84 8.27 -12.65 0.00
N HIS A 85 7.84 -13.51 -0.90
CA HIS A 85 7.51 -13.12 -2.26
C HIS A 85 6.24 -13.82 -2.74
N PRO A 86 5.35 -13.11 -3.46
CA PRO A 86 4.23 -13.75 -4.14
C PRO A 86 4.77 -14.69 -5.24
N ILE A 87 4.12 -15.84 -5.41
CA ILE A 87 4.45 -16.82 -6.46
C ILE A 87 3.81 -16.42 -7.79
N THR A 88 2.59 -15.89 -7.75
CA THR A 88 1.83 -15.54 -8.96
C THR A 88 1.89 -14.04 -9.26
N VAL A 89 1.78 -13.71 -10.56
CA VAL A 89 1.75 -12.32 -11.03
C VAL A 89 0.51 -11.58 -10.49
N GLU A 90 -0.62 -12.27 -10.41
CA GLU A 90 -1.87 -11.73 -9.89
C GLU A 90 -1.72 -11.31 -8.41
N ALA A 91 -1.18 -12.20 -7.57
CA ALA A 91 -0.95 -11.89 -6.15
C ALA A 91 0.04 -10.73 -5.98
N ARG A 92 1.07 -10.65 -6.82
CA ARG A 92 2.00 -9.52 -6.84
C ARG A 92 1.28 -8.20 -7.16
N GLY A 93 0.40 -8.21 -8.15
CA GLY A 93 -0.38 -7.05 -8.54
C GLY A 93 -1.37 -6.63 -7.44
N GLU A 94 -2.08 -7.57 -6.84
CA GLU A 94 -3.02 -7.30 -5.74
C GLU A 94 -2.33 -6.71 -4.52
N LEU A 95 -1.22 -7.32 -4.08
CA LEU A 95 -0.44 -6.85 -2.94
C LEU A 95 0.09 -5.44 -3.19
N GLY A 96 0.65 -5.18 -4.37
CA GLY A 96 1.12 -3.86 -4.76
C GLY A 96 0.01 -2.82 -4.68
N LYS A 97 -1.17 -3.13 -5.22
CA LYS A 97 -2.35 -2.25 -5.16
C LYS A 97 -2.83 -2.02 -3.74
N ALA A 98 -2.86 -3.05 -2.90
CA ALA A 98 -3.31 -2.95 -1.51
C ALA A 98 -2.41 -2.03 -0.68
N ILE A 99 -1.08 -2.14 -0.84
CA ILE A 99 -0.13 -1.27 -0.13
C ILE A 99 -0.22 0.18 -0.62
N VAL A 100 -0.31 0.39 -1.93
CA VAL A 100 -0.50 1.75 -2.46
C VAL A 100 -1.81 2.36 -1.97
N ALA A 101 -2.89 1.56 -1.90
CA ALA A 101 -4.18 2.01 -1.39
C ALA A 101 -4.08 2.39 0.11
N ALA A 102 -3.48 1.55 0.95
CA ALA A 102 -3.27 1.83 2.36
C ALA A 102 -2.41 3.08 2.57
N TYR A 103 -1.35 3.25 1.78
CA TYR A 103 -0.51 4.46 1.80
C TYR A 103 -1.29 5.73 1.46
N ASN A 104 -2.11 5.71 0.40
CA ASN A 104 -2.93 6.86 0.03
C ASN A 104 -4.00 7.18 1.08
N GLN A 105 -4.54 6.17 1.75
CA GLN A 105 -5.49 6.35 2.85
C GLN A 105 -4.82 6.99 4.07
N GLU A 106 -3.62 6.55 4.42
CA GLU A 106 -2.85 7.11 5.53
C GLU A 106 -2.52 8.58 5.26
N LEU A 107 -2.02 8.90 4.07
CA LEU A 107 -1.75 10.29 3.66
C LEU A 107 -2.99 11.18 3.73
N ALA A 108 -4.15 10.68 3.31
CA ALA A 108 -5.41 11.43 3.37
C ALA A 108 -5.87 11.67 4.82
N THR A 109 -5.54 10.73 5.72
CA THR A 109 -5.87 10.81 7.15
C THR A 109 -4.90 11.76 7.86
N GLU A 110 -3.61 11.72 7.54
CA GLU A 110 -2.60 12.67 8.03
C GLU A 110 -2.97 14.12 7.65
N GLN A 111 -3.49 14.37 6.44
CA GLN A 111 -3.95 15.70 6.03
C GLN A 111 -5.24 16.19 6.71
N THR A 112 -6.04 15.30 7.30
CA THR A 112 -7.26 15.68 8.06
C THR A 112 -6.97 15.97 9.53
N THR A 113 -5.83 15.51 10.05
CA THR A 113 -5.53 15.62 11.48
C THR A 113 -4.77 16.91 11.85
N GLU A 114 -4.33 17.70 10.87
CA GLU A 114 -3.60 18.97 11.08
C GLU A 114 -4.49 20.24 11.15
N GLN A 115 -5.82 20.10 11.29
CA GLN A 115 -6.74 21.21 11.59
C GLN A 115 -7.75 20.85 12.69
N THR A 116 -7.29 20.35 13.84
CA THR A 116 -8.03 20.55 15.11
C THR A 116 -7.04 20.58 16.27
N GLU A 117 -6.12 21.54 16.29
CA GLU A 117 -5.55 21.96 17.58
C GLU A 117 -5.29 23.48 17.60
N ALA A 118 -5.95 24.12 18.58
CA ALA A 118 -5.93 25.54 19.01
C ALA A 118 -6.68 26.60 18.17
N PRO A 119 -7.41 27.56 18.79
CA PRO A 119 -7.28 28.02 20.18
C PRO A 119 -8.62 28.19 20.94
N ALA A 120 -8.71 27.69 22.18
CA ALA A 120 -9.80 28.06 23.10
C ALA A 120 -9.25 28.61 24.43
N GLN A 121 -9.07 29.93 24.41
CA GLN A 121 -9.45 30.89 25.46
C GLN A 121 -8.62 30.94 26.77
N THR A 122 -7.73 31.93 26.76
CA THR A 122 -7.61 32.94 27.81
C THR A 122 -8.95 33.24 28.49
N MET A 123 -9.08 32.93 29.79
CA MET A 123 -9.76 33.72 30.83
C MET A 123 -9.96 32.84 32.08
N GLN A 124 -9.18 33.09 33.14
CA GLN A 124 -9.76 33.18 34.49
C GLN A 124 -8.75 33.91 35.40
N GLN A 125 -8.97 35.21 35.57
CA GLN A 125 -8.64 35.89 36.82
C GLN A 125 -9.69 35.46 37.86
N MET A 126 -9.23 35.09 39.05
CA MET A 126 -9.76 35.48 40.37
C MET A 126 -8.77 35.00 41.44
#